data_AF-A0A1Q6XFT8-F1
#
_entry.id   AF-A0A1Q6XFT8-F1
#
_cell.length_a   1.000
_cell.length_b   1.000
_cell.length_c   1.000
_cell.angle_alpha   90.00
_cell.angle_beta   90.00
_cell.angle_gamma   90.00
#
_symmetry.space_group_name_H-M   'P 1'
#
loop_
_entity.id
_entity.type
_entity.pdbx_description
1 polymer ?
#
loop_
_entity_poly.entity_id
_entity_poly.type
_entity_poly.pdbx_seq_one_letter_code
_entity_poly.pdbx_strand_id
1 'polypeptide(L)'
;MPRKVLLAFAAVLVAIALPAGVGAAGYSLLDYQSAIDALLAVDPTIDPPPNDPSNDFAVGGFQGQENNNFGFSAHSTPLGGEPEGKLSETIPRPLTDTGSSTYQARFSVTCLAVMGKDAAIGLVPTNAASNDQQAQFVLSVHDSGLPGGTLDRYALLSDFDIFASDCGLYVFEALDPFAFTIERGNILVNDAPP
;
A
#
# COMPACT_ATOMS: atom_id res chain seq x y z
N MET A 1 20.10 73.02 16.88
CA MET A 1 20.34 71.56 16.94
C MET A 1 18.99 70.84 16.92
N PRO A 2 18.60 70.15 15.84
CA PRO A 2 17.27 69.55 15.70
C PRO A 2 17.27 68.12 16.24
N ARG A 3 16.43 67.82 17.25
CA ARG A 3 16.14 66.45 17.67
C ARG A 3 15.03 65.88 16.78
N LYS A 4 15.45 65.04 15.83
CA LYS A 4 14.60 64.12 15.07
C LYS A 4 14.04 63.09 16.05
N VAL A 5 12.71 62.98 16.16
CA VAL A 5 12.05 61.87 16.88
C VAL A 5 11.50 60.91 15.84
N LEU A 6 11.76 59.63 16.09
CA LEU A 6 11.70 58.49 15.19
C LEU A 6 10.32 58.25 14.57
N LEU A 7 10.35 57.89 13.28
CA LEU A 7 9.30 57.12 12.62
C LEU A 7 9.18 55.73 13.29
N ALA A 8 7.97 55.34 13.65
CA ALA A 8 7.61 53.94 13.88
C ALA A 8 7.16 53.34 12.54
N PHE A 9 8.00 52.52 11.91
CA PHE A 9 7.59 51.62 10.84
C PHE A 9 7.16 50.30 11.46
N ALA A 10 5.86 50.01 11.40
CA ALA A 10 5.32 48.69 11.70
C ALA A 10 5.71 47.73 10.56
N ALA A 11 6.64 46.81 10.83
CA ALA A 11 6.89 45.67 9.95
C ALA A 11 5.89 44.56 10.31
N VAL A 12 4.79 44.48 9.57
CA VAL A 12 3.95 43.29 9.52
C VAL A 12 4.68 42.27 8.65
N LEU A 13 5.37 41.33 9.29
CA LEU A 13 5.86 40.12 8.62
C LEU A 13 4.65 39.23 8.35
N VAL A 14 4.08 39.38 7.15
CA VAL A 14 3.17 38.39 6.56
C VAL A 14 4.02 37.15 6.28
N ALA A 15 3.94 36.16 7.16
CA ALA A 15 4.39 34.81 6.86
C ALA A 15 3.49 34.29 5.74
N ILE A 16 3.97 34.35 4.50
CA ILE A 16 3.38 33.62 3.40
C ILE A 16 3.59 32.14 3.74
N ALA A 17 2.52 31.49 4.19
CA ALA A 17 2.45 30.04 4.26
C ALA A 17 2.62 29.52 2.83
N LEU A 18 3.86 29.18 2.48
CA LEU A 18 4.13 28.29 1.37
C LEU A 18 3.37 26.99 1.65
N PRO A 19 2.63 26.40 0.69
CA PRO A 19 2.11 25.06 0.87
C PRO A 19 3.31 24.17 1.19
N ALA A 20 3.23 23.49 2.34
CA ALA A 20 4.20 22.49 2.73
C ALA A 20 4.43 21.57 1.53
N GLY A 21 5.68 21.45 1.09
CA GLY A 21 6.05 20.42 0.15
C GLY A 21 5.49 19.10 0.67
N VAL A 22 4.93 18.30 -0.22
CA VAL A 22 4.60 16.89 -0.04
C VAL A 22 5.86 16.24 0.55
N GLY A 23 5.91 16.19 1.87
CA GLY A 23 7.00 15.57 2.60
C GLY A 23 6.79 14.08 2.50
N ALA A 24 7.82 13.35 2.05
CA ALA A 24 7.89 11.90 2.16
C ALA A 24 7.33 11.51 3.53
N ALA A 25 6.22 10.76 3.54
CA ALA A 25 5.54 10.40 4.76
C ALA A 25 6.39 9.34 5.48
N GLY A 26 7.39 9.80 6.24
CA GLY A 26 8.32 8.93 6.94
C GLY A 26 7.55 7.99 7.87
N TYR A 27 7.75 6.68 7.69
CA TYR A 27 7.26 5.65 8.59
C TYR A 27 8.27 5.41 9.73
N SER A 28 7.81 4.91 10.87
CA SER A 28 8.70 4.51 11.94
C SER A 28 9.17 3.06 11.76
N LEU A 29 10.30 2.70 12.40
CA LEU A 29 10.76 1.31 12.44
C LEU A 29 9.72 0.37 13.06
N LEU A 30 8.91 0.87 14.00
CA LEU A 30 7.83 0.11 14.62
C LEU A 30 6.71 -0.18 13.62
N ASP A 31 6.34 0.80 12.79
CA ASP A 31 5.31 0.63 11.75
C ASP A 31 5.78 -0.39 10.70
N TYR A 32 7.05 -0.29 10.30
CA TYR A 32 7.68 -1.25 9.39
C TYR A 32 7.66 -2.66 9.97
N GLN A 33 8.16 -2.87 11.19
CA GLN A 33 8.14 -4.19 11.81
C GLN A 33 6.72 -4.73 11.98
N SER A 34 5.75 -3.88 12.35
CA SER A 34 4.34 -4.26 12.46
C SER A 34 3.78 -4.76 11.14
N ALA A 35 4.09 -4.11 10.01
CA ALA A 35 3.67 -4.57 8.69
C ALA A 35 4.35 -5.88 8.26
N ILE A 36 5.64 -6.06 8.59
CA ILE A 36 6.35 -7.32 8.33
C ILE A 36 5.76 -8.46 9.16
N ASP A 37 5.52 -8.25 10.45
CA ASP A 37 4.91 -9.26 11.32
C ASP A 37 3.54 -9.68 10.78
N ALA A 38 2.75 -8.71 10.30
CA ALA A 38 1.45 -8.96 9.70
C ALA A 38 1.57 -9.76 8.37
N LEU A 39 2.52 -9.40 7.49
CA LEU A 39 2.84 -10.16 6.27
C LEU A 39 3.18 -11.62 6.59
N LEU A 40 4.14 -11.84 7.50
CA LEU A 40 4.65 -13.17 7.83
C LEU A 40 3.62 -14.03 8.56
N ALA A 41 2.65 -13.41 9.25
CA ALA A 41 1.52 -14.12 9.82
C ALA A 41 0.60 -14.73 8.75
N VAL A 42 0.52 -14.13 7.56
CA VAL A 42 -0.27 -14.64 6.43
C VAL A 42 0.54 -15.60 5.58
N ASP A 43 1.75 -15.22 5.18
CA ASP A 43 2.64 -16.07 4.40
C ASP A 43 4.12 -15.83 4.76
N PRO A 44 4.75 -16.73 5.54
CA PRO A 44 6.14 -16.57 5.96
C PRO A 44 7.15 -16.84 4.83
N THR A 45 6.69 -17.20 3.63
CA THR A 45 7.57 -17.45 2.48
C THR A 45 7.76 -16.24 1.58
N ILE A 46 7.00 -15.16 1.83
CA ILE A 46 7.18 -13.89 1.12
C ILE A 46 8.28 -13.09 1.80
N ASP A 47 9.32 -12.76 1.03
CA ASP A 47 10.38 -11.88 1.51
C ASP A 47 9.84 -10.44 1.68
N PRO A 48 10.06 -9.79 2.83
CA PRO A 48 9.70 -8.40 3.03
C PRO A 48 10.55 -7.47 2.14
N PRO A 49 10.06 -6.28 1.76
CA PRO A 49 10.87 -5.34 1.01
C PRO A 49 12.00 -4.81 1.90
N PRO A 50 13.17 -4.42 1.37
CA PRO A 50 14.21 -3.77 2.18
C PRO A 50 13.66 -2.56 2.95
N ASN A 51 14.09 -2.40 4.21
CA ASN A 51 13.79 -1.19 5.00
C ASN A 51 14.66 -0.02 4.51
N ASP A 52 14.35 0.48 3.32
CA ASP A 52 15.06 1.56 2.66
C ASP A 52 14.07 2.67 2.30
N PRO A 53 14.10 3.83 2.99
CA PRO A 53 13.20 4.94 2.69
C PRO A 53 13.48 5.61 1.34
N SER A 54 14.56 5.24 0.65
CA SER A 54 14.93 5.75 -0.68
C SER A 54 14.23 5.01 -1.82
N ASN A 55 13.47 3.96 -1.51
CA ASN A 55 12.73 3.15 -2.49
C ASN A 55 11.24 3.12 -2.15
N ASP A 56 10.41 3.03 -3.18
CA ASP A 56 8.98 2.86 -3.02
C ASP A 56 8.71 1.45 -2.50
N PHE A 57 7.82 1.32 -1.53
CA PHE A 57 7.31 -0.01 -1.16
C PHE A 57 5.89 0.04 -0.61
N ALA A 58 5.21 -1.09 -0.77
CA ALA A 58 3.96 -1.40 -0.10
C ALA A 58 4.08 -2.81 0.48
N VAL A 59 3.90 -2.93 1.79
CA VAL A 59 4.00 -4.21 2.49
C VAL A 59 2.90 -4.34 3.51
N GLY A 60 2.37 -5.54 3.66
CA GLY A 60 1.39 -5.80 4.69
C GLY A 60 0.89 -7.23 4.69
N GLY A 61 0.20 -7.54 5.77
CA GLY A 61 -0.64 -8.71 5.83
C GLY A 61 -1.91 -8.38 6.59
N PHE A 62 -3.04 -8.83 6.09
CA PHE A 62 -4.32 -8.52 6.68
C PHE A 62 -5.39 -9.56 6.40
N GLN A 63 -6.38 -9.58 7.29
CA GLN A 63 -7.65 -10.23 7.06
C GLN A 63 -8.63 -9.17 6.53
N GLY A 64 -9.15 -9.39 5.32
CA GLY A 64 -10.19 -8.59 4.69
C GLY A 64 -11.57 -9.21 4.87
N GLN A 65 -12.53 -8.79 4.04
CA GLN A 65 -13.89 -9.34 4.04
C GLN A 65 -13.91 -10.85 3.78
N GLU A 66 -14.97 -11.51 4.25
CA GLU A 66 -15.20 -12.96 4.10
C GLU A 66 -14.06 -13.83 4.67
N ASN A 67 -13.30 -13.30 5.64
CA ASN A 67 -12.10 -13.93 6.20
C ASN A 67 -10.98 -14.17 5.17
N ASN A 68 -10.94 -13.40 4.09
CA ASN A 68 -9.87 -13.48 3.11
C ASN A 68 -8.56 -12.96 3.71
N ASN A 69 -7.48 -13.72 3.58
CA ASN A 69 -6.16 -13.34 4.10
C ASN A 69 -5.25 -12.93 2.95
N PHE A 70 -4.73 -11.72 3.01
CA PHE A 70 -3.78 -11.17 2.06
C PHE A 70 -2.43 -10.98 2.73
N GLY A 71 -1.37 -11.46 2.12
CA GLY A 71 0.01 -11.14 2.48
C GLY A 71 0.73 -10.64 1.23
N PHE A 72 1.29 -9.45 1.27
CA PHE A 72 1.95 -8.84 0.13
C PHE A 72 3.22 -8.08 0.51
N SER A 73 4.16 -8.10 -0.41
CA SER A 73 5.41 -7.35 -0.37
C SER A 73 5.67 -6.89 -1.79
N ALA A 74 5.73 -5.58 -2.00
CA ALA A 74 6.02 -4.95 -3.27
C ALA A 74 7.01 -3.81 -3.05
N HIS A 75 8.01 -3.69 -3.92
CA HIS A 75 8.92 -2.55 -3.92
C HIS A 75 9.41 -2.21 -5.32
N SER A 76 9.91 -0.99 -5.47
CA SER A 76 10.45 -0.44 -6.71
C SER A 76 11.42 0.69 -6.41
N THR A 77 12.21 1.11 -7.39
CA THR A 77 12.84 2.43 -7.33
C THR A 77 11.77 3.52 -7.29
N PRO A 78 12.11 4.76 -6.88
CA PRO A 78 11.18 5.89 -6.94
C PRO A 78 10.51 6.01 -8.31
N LEU A 79 9.24 6.43 -8.30
CA LEU A 79 8.40 6.56 -9.50
C LEU A 79 8.07 5.21 -10.17
N GLY A 80 8.10 4.10 -9.42
CA GLY A 80 7.64 2.78 -9.89
C GLY A 80 8.60 2.04 -10.83
N GLY A 81 9.88 2.37 -10.83
CA GLY A 81 10.88 1.69 -11.66
C GLY A 81 11.29 0.32 -11.10
N GLU A 82 11.49 -0.67 -11.97
CA GLU A 82 11.93 -2.02 -11.59
C GLU A 82 11.05 -2.68 -10.49
N PRO A 83 9.71 -2.79 -10.69
CA PRO A 83 8.83 -3.32 -9.67
C PRO A 83 9.08 -4.82 -9.44
N GLU A 84 9.17 -5.19 -8.17
CA GLU A 84 9.34 -6.57 -7.75
C GLU A 84 8.56 -6.87 -6.47
N GLY A 85 8.32 -8.16 -6.21
CA GLY A 85 7.56 -8.60 -5.04
C GLY A 85 6.61 -9.76 -5.31
N LYS A 86 5.83 -10.09 -4.27
CA LYS A 86 4.89 -11.22 -4.24
C LYS A 86 3.63 -10.87 -3.48
N LEU A 87 2.55 -11.57 -3.83
CA LEU A 87 1.33 -11.60 -3.06
C LEU A 87 0.83 -13.05 -2.86
N SER A 88 0.28 -13.29 -1.69
CA SER A 88 -0.42 -14.50 -1.28
C SER A 88 -1.84 -14.12 -0.86
N GLU A 89 -2.82 -14.83 -1.42
CA GLU A 89 -4.22 -14.71 -1.04
C GLU A 89 -4.73 -16.07 -0.58
N THR A 90 -5.51 -16.09 0.50
CA THR A 90 -6.15 -17.32 1.00
C THR A 90 -7.57 -17.02 1.47
N ILE A 91 -8.56 -17.61 0.78
CA ILE A 91 -9.99 -17.48 1.08
C ILE A 91 -10.51 -18.80 1.65
N PRO A 92 -10.93 -18.85 2.93
CA PRO A 92 -11.68 -19.98 3.45
C PRO A 92 -13.01 -20.14 2.69
N ARG A 93 -13.25 -21.29 2.08
CA ARG A 93 -14.51 -21.60 1.37
C ARG A 93 -15.33 -22.62 2.16
N PRO A 94 -16.65 -22.43 2.30
CA PRO A 94 -17.51 -23.47 2.85
C PRO A 94 -17.38 -24.74 1.99
N LEU A 95 -17.27 -25.90 2.64
CA LEU A 95 -17.09 -27.20 1.98
C LEU A 95 -18.21 -27.46 0.97
N THR A 96 -17.89 -27.39 -0.32
CA THR A 96 -18.75 -27.91 -1.40
C THR A 96 -18.08 -29.14 -2.00
N ASP A 97 -18.48 -30.32 -1.51
CA ASP A 97 -18.33 -31.71 -2.02
C ASP A 97 -17.01 -32.21 -2.66
N THR A 98 -15.96 -31.39 -2.80
CA THR A 98 -14.75 -31.72 -3.60
C THR A 98 -13.42 -31.59 -2.84
N GLY A 99 -13.46 -31.37 -1.53
CA GLY A 99 -12.35 -31.71 -0.64
C GLY A 99 -11.27 -30.66 -0.42
N SER A 100 -11.41 -29.42 -0.92
CA SER A 100 -10.64 -28.27 -0.40
C SER A 100 -11.57 -27.26 0.26
N SER A 101 -11.31 -26.95 1.54
CA SER A 101 -11.99 -25.92 2.32
C SER A 101 -11.42 -24.52 2.10
N THR A 102 -10.46 -24.37 1.18
CA THR A 102 -9.67 -23.13 1.08
C THR A 102 -9.23 -22.90 -0.36
N TYR A 103 -9.52 -21.71 -0.88
CA TYR A 103 -8.92 -21.19 -2.09
C TYR A 103 -7.62 -20.48 -1.72
N GLN A 104 -6.58 -20.67 -2.52
CA GLN A 104 -5.27 -20.11 -2.26
C GLN A 104 -4.60 -19.74 -3.58
N ALA A 105 -4.13 -18.50 -3.71
CA ALA A 105 -3.46 -18.03 -4.91
C ALA A 105 -2.16 -17.29 -4.61
N ARG A 106 -1.27 -17.24 -5.61
CA ARG A 106 0.09 -16.70 -5.52
C ARG A 106 0.43 -15.88 -6.74
N PHE A 107 0.95 -14.67 -6.52
CA PHE A 107 1.18 -13.69 -7.57
C PHE A 107 2.59 -13.10 -7.52
N SER A 108 3.08 -12.68 -8.69
CA SER A 108 4.21 -11.76 -8.80
C SER A 108 3.70 -10.36 -8.99
N VAL A 109 4.40 -9.42 -8.36
CA VAL A 109 4.26 -8.00 -8.65
C VAL A 109 4.87 -7.72 -10.03
N THR A 110 4.18 -6.93 -10.83
CA THR A 110 4.61 -6.47 -12.16
C THR A 110 4.55 -4.96 -12.32
N CYS A 111 3.89 -4.29 -11.39
CA CYS A 111 3.73 -2.85 -11.34
C CYS A 111 3.57 -2.46 -9.87
N LEU A 112 4.24 -1.39 -9.46
CA LEU A 112 4.00 -0.71 -8.19
C LEU A 112 3.93 0.78 -8.49
N ALA A 113 2.84 1.42 -8.08
CA ALA A 113 2.69 2.86 -8.12
C ALA A 113 2.33 3.34 -6.72
N VAL A 114 3.08 4.30 -6.21
CA VAL A 114 2.89 4.86 -4.87
C VAL A 114 2.64 6.36 -4.97
N MET A 115 1.70 6.86 -4.17
CA MET A 115 1.46 8.29 -3.99
C MET A 115 1.11 8.56 -2.53
N GLY A 116 2.03 9.16 -1.79
CA GLY A 116 1.89 9.46 -0.37
C GLY A 116 1.68 8.21 0.49
N LYS A 117 0.44 7.95 0.86
CA LYS A 117 0.01 6.82 1.71
C LYS A 117 -0.78 5.75 0.97
N ASP A 118 -0.92 5.93 -0.34
CA ASP A 118 -1.70 5.07 -1.20
C ASP A 118 -0.77 4.35 -2.17
N ALA A 119 -1.07 3.09 -2.46
CA ALA A 119 -0.35 2.31 -3.44
C ALA A 119 -1.28 1.44 -4.29
N ALA A 120 -0.93 1.24 -5.55
CA ALA A 120 -1.52 0.23 -6.40
C ALA A 120 -0.47 -0.78 -6.86
N ILE A 121 -0.83 -2.06 -6.77
CA ILE A 121 0.06 -3.19 -7.00
C ILE A 121 -0.53 -4.04 -8.12
N GLY A 122 0.16 -4.10 -9.26
CA GLY A 122 -0.21 -4.95 -10.38
C GLY A 122 0.27 -6.38 -10.19
N LEU A 123 -0.65 -7.34 -10.27
CA LEU A 123 -0.40 -8.72 -9.85
C LEU A 123 -0.73 -9.72 -10.97
N VAL A 124 0.23 -10.61 -11.26
CA VAL A 124 0.08 -11.71 -12.21
C VAL A 124 0.25 -13.07 -11.54
N PRO A 125 -0.59 -14.08 -11.84
CA PRO A 125 -0.49 -15.40 -11.21
C PRO A 125 0.86 -16.09 -11.48
N THR A 126 1.42 -16.76 -10.48
CA THR A 126 2.72 -17.48 -10.59
C THR A 126 2.61 -18.99 -10.51
N ASN A 127 1.58 -19.52 -9.86
CA ASN A 127 1.35 -20.95 -9.73
C ASN A 127 -0.15 -21.24 -9.88
N ALA A 128 -0.57 -21.62 -11.09
CA ALA A 128 -1.93 -22.06 -11.40
C ALA A 128 -2.29 -23.45 -10.79
N ALA A 129 -1.43 -24.02 -9.94
CA ALA A 129 -1.61 -25.35 -9.36
C ALA A 129 -2.49 -25.36 -8.09
N SER A 130 -2.81 -24.20 -7.53
CA SER A 130 -3.77 -24.05 -6.42
C SER A 130 -4.93 -23.18 -6.91
N ASN A 131 -5.98 -23.83 -7.39
CA ASN A 131 -7.31 -23.28 -7.71
C ASN A 131 -7.34 -21.99 -8.57
N ASP A 132 -7.31 -22.17 -9.90
CA ASP A 132 -8.04 -21.44 -10.97
C ASP A 132 -7.91 -19.92 -11.18
N GLN A 133 -7.15 -19.14 -10.40
CA GLN A 133 -6.99 -17.71 -10.73
C GLN A 133 -5.98 -17.51 -11.87
N GLN A 134 -6.50 -17.41 -13.10
CA GLN A 134 -5.72 -17.08 -14.30
C GLN A 134 -5.73 -15.59 -14.65
N ALA A 135 -6.61 -14.83 -14.00
CA ALA A 135 -6.72 -13.39 -14.22
C ALA A 135 -5.65 -12.63 -13.44
N GLN A 136 -5.08 -11.63 -14.10
CA GLN A 136 -4.33 -10.56 -13.45
C GLN A 136 -5.29 -9.62 -12.71
N PHE A 137 -4.79 -8.87 -11.76
CA PHE A 137 -5.57 -7.86 -11.04
C PHE A 137 -4.69 -6.76 -10.49
N VAL A 138 -5.33 -5.71 -9.98
CA VAL A 138 -4.68 -4.65 -9.21
C VAL A 138 -5.19 -4.72 -7.77
N LEU A 139 -4.26 -4.73 -6.82
CA LEU A 139 -4.56 -4.50 -5.42
C LEU A 139 -4.20 -3.05 -5.11
N SER A 140 -5.19 -2.24 -4.77
CA SER A 140 -4.97 -0.89 -4.25
C SER A 140 -5.08 -0.91 -2.73
N VAL A 141 -4.19 -0.19 -2.06
CA VAL A 141 -4.09 -0.13 -0.60
C VAL A 141 -3.92 1.28 -0.10
N HIS A 142 -4.42 1.55 1.10
CA HIS A 142 -4.25 2.80 1.83
C HIS A 142 -3.69 2.51 3.23
N ASP A 143 -2.53 3.09 3.52
CA ASP A 143 -1.94 3.14 4.86
C ASP A 143 -2.46 4.37 5.61
N SER A 144 -3.31 4.14 6.61
CA SER A 144 -3.88 5.21 7.43
C SER A 144 -2.85 5.96 8.29
N GLY A 145 -1.67 5.38 8.48
CA GLY A 145 -0.64 5.83 9.42
C GLY A 145 -1.00 5.59 10.89
N LEU A 146 -2.08 4.86 11.18
CA LEU A 146 -2.49 4.56 12.55
C LEU A 146 -1.93 3.22 13.03
N PRO A 147 -1.59 3.08 14.32
CA PRO A 147 -1.00 1.86 14.85
C PRO A 147 -1.84 0.61 14.57
N GLY A 148 -1.17 -0.47 14.14
CA GLY A 148 -1.78 -1.78 13.91
C GLY A 148 -2.84 -1.78 12.81
N GLY A 149 -2.66 -0.95 11.79
CA GLY A 149 -3.48 -0.89 10.58
C GLY A 149 -4.91 -0.40 10.79
N THR A 150 -5.13 0.33 11.87
CA THR A 150 -6.46 0.84 12.21
C THR A 150 -6.94 1.79 11.11
N LEU A 151 -8.04 1.47 10.43
CA LEU A 151 -8.56 2.24 9.27
C LEU A 151 -7.76 2.08 7.98
N ASP A 152 -6.82 1.14 7.90
CA ASP A 152 -6.23 0.78 6.62
C ASP A 152 -7.29 0.19 5.69
N ARG A 153 -7.14 0.45 4.40
CA ARG A 153 -8.13 0.09 3.40
C ARG A 153 -7.49 -0.61 2.23
N TYR A 154 -8.31 -1.37 1.52
CA TYR A 154 -7.92 -2.03 0.29
C TYR A 154 -9.08 -2.13 -0.70
N ALA A 155 -8.74 -2.19 -1.98
CA ALA A 155 -9.65 -2.51 -3.07
C ALA A 155 -8.97 -3.55 -3.98
N LEU A 156 -9.72 -4.59 -4.35
CA LEU A 156 -9.25 -5.60 -5.30
C LEU A 156 -9.98 -5.38 -6.62
N LEU A 157 -9.23 -5.11 -7.67
CA LEU A 157 -9.73 -4.72 -8.97
C LEU A 157 -9.43 -5.81 -9.99
N SER A 158 -10.47 -6.49 -10.46
CA SER A 158 -10.37 -7.54 -11.48
C SER A 158 -11.52 -7.42 -12.47
N ASP A 159 -11.25 -6.86 -13.64
CA ASP A 159 -12.23 -6.77 -14.74
C ASP A 159 -11.50 -6.89 -16.10
N PHE A 160 -12.24 -7.01 -17.20
CA PHE A 160 -11.69 -7.26 -18.54
C PHE A 160 -10.80 -6.13 -19.08
N ASP A 161 -10.98 -4.91 -18.58
CA ASP A 161 -10.18 -3.73 -18.94
C ASP A 161 -9.13 -3.35 -17.87
N ILE A 162 -8.92 -4.21 -16.85
CA ILE A 162 -7.96 -3.96 -15.78
C ILE A 162 -6.69 -4.75 -16.05
N PHE A 163 -5.62 -4.02 -16.35
CA PHE A 163 -4.31 -4.59 -16.62
C PHE A 163 -3.37 -4.37 -15.45
N ALA A 164 -2.68 -5.44 -15.02
CA ALA A 164 -1.70 -5.34 -13.94
C ALA A 164 -0.59 -4.34 -14.28
N SER A 165 -0.21 -4.21 -15.56
CA SER A 165 0.76 -3.23 -16.02
C SER A 165 0.35 -1.78 -15.81
N ASP A 166 -0.96 -1.51 -15.68
CA ASP A 166 -1.53 -0.16 -15.65
C ASP A 166 -1.94 0.23 -14.22
N CYS A 167 -1.32 -0.39 -13.21
CA CYS A 167 -1.70 -0.25 -11.81
C CYS A 167 -1.74 1.20 -11.33
N GLY A 168 -0.90 2.09 -11.88
CA GLY A 168 -0.86 3.51 -11.53
C GLY A 168 -2.16 4.28 -11.76
N LEU A 169 -3.08 3.78 -12.59
CA LEU A 169 -4.40 4.38 -12.77
C LEU A 169 -5.33 4.20 -11.55
N TYR A 170 -4.98 3.29 -10.64
CA TYR A 170 -5.85 2.80 -9.58
C TYR A 170 -5.33 3.10 -8.16
N VAL A 171 -4.31 3.96 -8.02
CA VAL A 171 -3.67 4.26 -6.72
C VAL A 171 -4.70 4.68 -5.66
N PHE A 172 -5.72 5.43 -6.04
CA PHE A 172 -6.71 5.98 -5.11
C PHE A 172 -7.96 5.10 -4.91
N GLU A 173 -8.03 3.91 -5.51
CA GLU A 173 -9.22 3.05 -5.40
C GLU A 173 -9.46 2.59 -3.96
N ALA A 174 -8.43 2.49 -3.13
CA ALA A 174 -8.58 2.18 -1.70
C ALA A 174 -9.26 3.31 -0.89
N LEU A 175 -9.35 4.51 -1.44
CA LEU A 175 -10.05 5.65 -0.84
C LEU A 175 -11.52 5.74 -1.24
N ASP A 176 -11.94 5.04 -2.29
CA ASP A 176 -13.33 5.03 -2.74
C ASP A 176 -14.28 4.64 -1.60
N PRO A 177 -15.48 5.25 -1.46
CA PRO A 177 -16.44 4.89 -0.42
C PRO A 177 -16.82 3.39 -0.37
N PHE A 178 -16.65 2.66 -1.46
CA PHE A 178 -16.93 1.23 -1.57
C PHE A 178 -15.71 0.33 -1.28
N ALA A 179 -14.52 0.91 -1.10
CA ALA A 179 -13.33 0.15 -0.70
C ALA A 179 -13.46 -0.41 0.71
N PHE A 180 -12.83 -1.55 0.93
CA PHE A 180 -12.93 -2.30 2.17
C PHE A 180 -11.95 -1.78 3.22
N THR A 181 -12.37 -1.77 4.47
CA THR A 181 -11.45 -1.63 5.61
C THR A 181 -10.92 -3.00 5.98
N ILE A 182 -9.64 -3.11 6.33
CA ILE A 182 -9.11 -4.37 6.85
C ILE A 182 -9.77 -4.68 8.20
N GLU A 183 -10.01 -5.96 8.48
CA GLU A 183 -10.58 -6.38 9.76
C GLU A 183 -9.49 -6.50 10.82
N ARG A 184 -8.30 -6.98 10.43
CA ARG A 184 -7.10 -7.15 11.26
C ARG A 184 -5.86 -7.15 10.38
N GLY A 185 -4.71 -6.77 10.94
CA GLY A 185 -3.43 -6.78 10.25
C GLY A 185 -2.81 -5.39 10.19
N ASN A 186 -1.95 -5.17 9.21
CA ASN A 186 -1.32 -3.87 9.00
C ASN A 186 -0.90 -3.72 7.54
N ILE A 187 -1.04 -2.50 7.02
CA ILE A 187 -0.50 -2.08 5.73
C ILE A 187 0.48 -0.95 5.99
N LEU A 188 1.61 -0.97 5.29
CA LEU A 188 2.55 0.13 5.29
C LEU A 188 2.91 0.51 3.86
N VAL A 189 2.88 1.80 3.58
CA VAL A 189 3.27 2.39 2.30
C VAL A 189 4.39 3.42 2.53
N ASN A 190 5.44 3.31 1.73
CA ASN A 190 6.49 4.32 1.62
C ASN A 190 6.54 4.88 0.20
N ASP A 191 6.40 6.20 0.10
CA ASP A 191 6.59 6.99 -1.12
C ASP A 191 7.96 7.65 -1.06
N ALA A 192 8.89 7.15 -1.88
CA ALA A 192 10.23 7.68 -1.95
C ALA A 192 10.30 8.87 -2.91
N PRO A 193 11.01 9.96 -2.53
CA PRO A 193 11.17 11.10 -3.42
C PRO A 193 11.98 10.70 -4.67
N PRO A 194 11.69 11.31 -5.84
CA PRO A 194 12.42 11.08 -7.08
C PRO A 194 13.85 11.61 -7.08
#